data_AF-A0A3C0WC94-F1
#
_entry.id   AF-A0A3C0WC94-F1
#
_cell.length_a   1.000
_cell.length_b   1.000
_cell.length_c   1.000
_cell.angle_alpha   90.00
_cell.angle_beta   90.00
_cell.angle_gamma   90.00
#
_symmetry.space_group_name_H-M   'P 1'
#
loop_
_entity.id
_entity.type
_entity.pdbx_description
1 polymer ?
#
loop_
_entity_poly.entity_id
_entity_poly.type
_entity_poly.pdbx_seq_one_letter_code
_entity_poly.pdbx_strand_id
1 'polypeptide(L)'
;MGDLALLPPKLQAEGKNEEEIARTMHTARRELGRQYKEAAPPLLREYIYAATAAKYGDPLGPDYESLRRRKSCAEVIEAAARPIKNLDERITIEGFREWYRRREKD
;
A
#
# COMPACT_ATOMS: atom_id res chain seq x y z
N MET A 1 -10.65 -11.89 9.96
CA MET A 1 -10.64 -11.32 8.59
C MET A 1 -10.53 -9.81 8.75
N GLY A 2 -9.57 -9.13 8.11
CA GLY A 2 -9.33 -7.70 8.33
C GLY A 2 -10.51 -6.83 7.91
N ASP A 3 -10.67 -5.66 8.54
CA ASP A 3 -11.83 -4.76 8.39
C ASP A 3 -12.11 -4.40 6.90
N LEU A 4 -11.05 -4.25 6.10
CA LEU A 4 -11.17 -3.98 4.66
C LEU A 4 -11.82 -5.12 3.86
N ALA A 5 -11.70 -6.39 4.27
CA ALA A 5 -12.29 -7.51 3.54
C ALA A 5 -13.83 -7.50 3.63
N LEU A 6 -14.39 -6.84 4.64
CA LEU A 6 -15.84 -6.73 4.84
C LEU A 6 -16.44 -5.49 4.19
N LEU A 7 -15.62 -4.58 3.65
CA LEU A 7 -16.07 -3.32 3.10
C LEU A 7 -16.75 -3.45 1.72
N PRO A 8 -16.25 -4.25 0.76
CA PRO A 8 -16.91 -4.41 -0.54
C PRO A 8 -18.39 -4.84 -0.46
N PRO A 9 -18.78 -5.89 0.28
CA PRO A 9 -20.19 -6.29 0.33
C PRO A 9 -21.09 -5.23 0.99
N LYS A 10 -20.56 -4.43 1.93
CA LYS A 10 -21.31 -3.30 2.53
C LYS A 10 -21.60 -2.23 1.48
N LEU A 11 -20.58 -1.79 0.74
CA LEU A 11 -20.72 -0.78 -0.29
C LEU A 11 -21.64 -1.25 -1.44
N GLN A 12 -21.60 -2.54 -1.78
CA GLN A 12 -22.56 -3.13 -2.74
C GLN A 12 -24.00 -3.04 -2.24
N ALA A 13 -24.25 -3.35 -0.97
CA ALA A 13 -25.58 -3.21 -0.36
C ALA A 13 -26.07 -1.76 -0.32
N GLU A 14 -25.15 -0.78 -0.29
CA GLU A 14 -25.43 0.65 -0.43
C GLU A 14 -25.68 1.11 -1.88
N GLY A 15 -25.62 0.20 -2.85
CA GLY A 15 -25.87 0.48 -4.27
C GLY A 15 -24.68 1.10 -5.02
N LYS A 16 -23.47 1.04 -4.44
CA LYS A 16 -22.25 1.53 -5.11
C LYS A 16 -21.90 0.65 -6.30
N ASN A 17 -21.46 1.28 -7.38
CA ASN A 17 -20.94 0.55 -8.54
C ASN A 17 -19.50 0.06 -8.31
N GLU A 18 -19.01 -0.83 -9.17
CA GLU A 18 -17.70 -1.48 -9.01
C GLU A 18 -16.53 -0.48 -8.99
N GLU A 19 -16.58 0.60 -9.79
CA GLU A 19 -15.51 1.60 -9.79
C GLU A 19 -15.51 2.43 -8.50
N GLU A 20 -16.69 2.83 -8.00
CA GLU A 20 -16.80 3.50 -6.71
C GLU A 20 -16.22 2.62 -5.58
N ILE A 21 -16.57 1.33 -5.56
CA ILE A 21 -16.04 0.38 -4.58
C ILE A 21 -14.52 0.27 -4.70
N ALA A 22 -13.99 0.16 -5.91
CA ALA A 22 -12.55 0.04 -6.14
C ALA A 22 -11.77 1.29 -5.70
N ARG A 23 -12.30 2.50 -5.95
CA ARG A 23 -11.72 3.76 -5.47
C ARG A 23 -11.74 3.80 -3.93
N THR A 24 -12.86 3.50 -3.31
CA THR A 24 -12.97 3.47 -1.84
C THR A 24 -12.01 2.45 -1.22
N MET A 25 -11.94 1.25 -1.79
CA MET A 25 -11.02 0.20 -1.34
C MET A 25 -9.55 0.60 -1.48
N HIS A 26 -9.17 1.25 -2.59
CA HIS A 26 -7.81 1.77 -2.77
C HIS A 26 -7.48 2.85 -1.75
N THR A 27 -8.37 3.83 -1.56
CA THR A 27 -8.20 4.90 -0.56
C THR A 27 -8.04 4.32 0.84
N ALA A 28 -8.94 3.42 1.25
CA ALA A 28 -8.90 2.81 2.57
C ALA A 28 -7.63 1.96 2.77
N ARG A 29 -7.19 1.23 1.74
CA ARG A 29 -5.95 0.46 1.79
C ARG A 29 -4.70 1.34 1.90
N ARG A 30 -4.68 2.45 1.17
CA ARG A 30 -3.58 3.42 1.15
C ARG A 30 -3.46 4.13 2.49
N GLU A 31 -4.59 4.52 3.07
CA GLU A 31 -4.67 5.13 4.39
C GLU A 31 -4.20 4.17 5.50
N LEU A 32 -4.69 2.93 5.49
CA LEU A 32 -4.19 1.89 6.40
C LEU A 32 -2.66 1.72 6.23
N GLY A 33 -2.19 1.71 4.99
CA GLY A 33 -0.77 1.63 4.66
C GLY A 33 0.06 2.84 5.13
N ARG A 34 -0.55 4.02 5.31
CA ARG A 34 0.08 5.21 5.89
C ARG A 34 0.18 5.06 7.41
N GLN A 35 -0.91 4.68 8.06
CA GLN A 35 -0.97 4.48 9.51
C GLN A 35 0.07 3.47 10.01
N TYR A 36 0.23 2.32 9.34
CA TYR A 36 1.25 1.34 9.72
C TYR A 36 2.69 1.85 9.52
N LYS A 37 2.95 2.65 8.47
CA LYS A 37 4.27 3.27 8.28
C LYS A 37 4.55 4.30 9.38
N GLU A 38 3.55 5.11 9.72
CA GLU A 38 3.66 6.12 10.77
C GLU A 38 3.77 5.52 12.16
N ALA A 39 3.22 4.33 12.41
CA ALA A 39 3.43 3.60 13.66
C ALA A 39 4.85 3.02 13.78
N ALA A 40 5.60 2.89 12.69
CA ALA A 40 6.96 2.35 12.73
C ALA A 40 7.94 3.33 13.40
N PRO A 41 9.02 2.82 14.03
CA PRO A 41 10.11 3.65 14.56
C PRO A 41 10.68 4.62 13.50
N PRO A 42 11.12 5.84 13.87
CA PRO A 42 11.45 6.90 12.91
C PRO A 42 12.42 6.47 11.79
N LEU A 43 13.53 5.83 12.15
CA LEU A 43 14.54 5.42 11.17
C LEU A 43 14.03 4.31 10.23
N LEU A 44 13.23 3.37 10.75
CA LEU A 44 12.60 2.33 9.94
C LEU A 44 11.52 2.92 9.04
N ARG A 45 10.74 3.89 9.53
CA ARG A 45 9.71 4.61 8.76
C ARG A 45 10.32 5.29 7.53
N GLU A 46 11.43 6.02 7.72
CA GLU A 46 12.15 6.67 6.63
C GLU A 46 12.61 5.65 5.57
N TYR A 47 13.18 4.52 6.00
CA TYR A 47 13.54 3.45 5.07
C TYR A 47 12.33 2.90 4.31
N ILE A 48 11.22 2.61 4.99
CA ILE A 48 10.01 2.07 4.35
C ILE A 48 9.49 3.05 3.28
N TYR A 49 9.47 4.35 3.57
CA TYR A 49 9.07 5.37 2.61
C TYR A 49 10.04 5.46 1.43
N ALA A 50 11.35 5.48 1.68
CA ALA A 50 12.37 5.52 0.64
C ALA A 50 12.31 4.27 -0.27
N ALA A 51 12.19 3.07 0.30
CA ALA A 51 12.08 1.82 -0.44
C ALA A 51 10.78 1.76 -1.27
N THR A 52 9.67 2.27 -0.73
CA THR A 52 8.41 2.34 -1.46
C THR A 52 8.50 3.32 -2.64
N ALA A 53 9.06 4.51 -2.41
CA ALA A 53 9.27 5.52 -3.45
C ALA A 53 10.23 5.02 -4.55
N ALA A 54 11.34 4.36 -4.18
CA ALA A 54 12.28 3.80 -5.15
C ALA A 54 11.63 2.76 -6.09
N LYS A 55 10.65 2.01 -5.59
CA LYS A 55 9.96 0.98 -6.37
C LYS A 55 8.82 1.54 -7.24
N TYR A 56 8.07 2.50 -6.72
CA TYR A 56 6.81 2.93 -7.35
C TYR A 56 6.80 4.38 -7.83
N GLY A 57 7.82 5.17 -7.51
CA GLY A 57 7.84 6.62 -7.70
C GLY A 57 6.98 7.40 -6.68
N ASP A 58 6.31 6.69 -5.76
CA ASP A 58 5.39 7.27 -4.78
C ASP A 58 5.65 6.64 -3.39
N PRO A 59 5.83 7.45 -2.32
CA PRO A 59 6.14 6.98 -0.97
C PRO A 59 5.04 6.11 -0.33
N LEU A 60 3.79 6.24 -0.77
CA LEU A 60 2.66 5.41 -0.33
C LEU A 60 2.33 4.28 -1.31
N GLY A 61 3.05 4.19 -2.43
CA GLY A 61 2.84 3.21 -3.49
C GLY A 61 1.97 3.77 -4.62
N PRO A 62 1.57 2.95 -5.61
CA PRO A 62 0.87 3.46 -6.79
C PRO A 62 -0.50 4.08 -6.44
N ASP A 63 -0.84 5.18 -7.11
CA ASP A 63 -2.18 5.76 -7.09
C ASP A 63 -3.19 4.88 -7.86
N TYR A 64 -4.48 5.23 -7.73
CA TYR A 64 -5.56 4.43 -8.31
C TYR A 64 -5.47 4.38 -9.84
N GLU A 65 -5.20 5.52 -10.49
CA GLU A 65 -5.12 5.61 -11.95
C GLU A 65 -3.95 4.78 -12.51
N SER A 66 -2.81 4.77 -11.82
CA SER A 66 -1.65 3.97 -12.17
C SER A 66 -1.91 2.47 -12.00
N LEU A 67 -2.72 2.07 -11.01
CA LEU A 67 -3.19 0.70 -10.90
C LEU A 67 -4.16 0.33 -12.03
N ARG A 68 -5.11 1.22 -12.35
CA ARG A 68 -6.12 0.97 -13.40
C ARG A 68 -5.53 0.81 -14.80
N ARG A 69 -4.33 1.35 -15.06
CA ARG A 69 -3.58 1.06 -16.29
C ARG A 69 -3.24 -0.43 -16.47
N ARG A 70 -3.25 -1.24 -15.40
CA ARG A 70 -2.83 -2.66 -15.42
C ARG A 70 -3.80 -3.61 -14.74
N LYS A 71 -4.81 -3.10 -14.03
CA LYS A 71 -5.77 -3.87 -13.24
C LYS A 71 -7.19 -3.45 -13.53
N SER A 72 -8.10 -4.41 -13.50
CA SER A 72 -9.54 -4.19 -13.40
C SER A 72 -9.94 -3.66 -12.01
N CYS A 73 -11.15 -3.11 -11.89
CA CYS A 73 -11.70 -2.68 -10.60
C CYS A 73 -11.80 -3.87 -9.62
N ALA A 74 -12.28 -5.02 -10.07
CA ALA A 74 -12.31 -6.25 -9.29
C ALA A 74 -10.91 -6.66 -8.73
N GLU A 75 -9.85 -6.58 -9.54
CA GLU A 75 -8.48 -6.88 -9.08
C GLU A 75 -7.93 -5.83 -8.10
N VAL A 76 -8.37 -4.57 -8.21
CA VAL A 76 -8.02 -3.54 -7.22
C VAL A 76 -8.71 -3.83 -5.89
N ILE A 77 -9.99 -4.20 -5.92
CA ILE A 77 -10.78 -4.59 -4.73
C ILE A 77 -10.14 -5.79 -4.03
N GLU A 78 -9.83 -6.87 -4.78
CA GLU A 78 -9.18 -8.07 -4.24
C GLU A 78 -7.83 -7.72 -3.60
N ALA A 79 -7.00 -6.97 -4.31
CA ALA A 79 -5.65 -6.65 -3.83
C ALA A 79 -5.68 -5.75 -2.59
N ALA A 80 -6.67 -4.88 -2.46
CA ALA A 80 -6.87 -4.02 -1.30
C ALA A 80 -7.39 -4.80 -0.08
N ALA A 81 -8.17 -5.87 -0.29
CA ALA A 81 -8.76 -6.68 0.78
C ALA A 81 -7.78 -7.65 1.46
N ARG A 82 -6.61 -7.91 0.86
CA ARG A 82 -5.64 -8.89 1.39
C ARG A 82 -4.34 -8.28 1.93
N PRO A 83 -3.67 -8.97 2.87
CA PRO A 83 -2.32 -8.61 3.30
C PRO A 83 -1.30 -8.60 2.14
N ILE A 84 -0.22 -7.84 2.32
CA ILE A 84 0.92 -7.88 1.41
C ILE A 84 1.57 -9.25 1.54
N LYS A 85 1.67 -9.98 0.42
CA LYS A 85 2.44 -11.22 0.35
C LYS A 85 3.93 -10.87 0.35
N ASN A 86 4.73 -11.71 1.01
CA ASN A 86 6.18 -11.65 1.06
C ASN A 86 6.70 -10.25 1.46
N LEU A 87 6.16 -9.68 2.55
CA LEU A 87 6.63 -8.38 3.04
C LEU A 87 8.13 -8.42 3.38
N ASP A 88 8.60 -9.54 3.92
CA ASP A 88 9.99 -9.74 4.33
C ASP A 88 10.97 -9.69 3.14
N GLU A 89 10.52 -10.02 1.92
CA GLU A 89 11.32 -9.89 0.70
C GLU A 89 11.41 -8.42 0.22
N ARG A 90 10.51 -7.55 0.69
CA ARG A 90 10.40 -6.16 0.21
C ARG A 90 11.10 -5.16 1.13
N ILE A 91 11.14 -5.44 2.42
CA ILE A 91 11.73 -4.58 3.47
C ILE A 91 12.73 -5.46 4.23
N THR A 92 13.92 -5.61 3.66
CA THR A 92 14.96 -6.51 4.19
C THR A 92 15.93 -5.75 5.12
N ILE A 93 16.56 -6.49 6.03
CA ILE A 93 17.64 -5.93 6.88
C ILE A 93 18.81 -5.47 6.02
N GLU A 94 19.15 -6.21 4.97
CA GLU A 94 20.21 -5.85 4.04
C GLU A 94 19.89 -4.55 3.30
N GLY A 95 18.69 -4.42 2.75
CA GLY A 95 18.24 -3.20 2.08
C GLY A 95 18.23 -1.99 3.02
N PHE A 96 17.86 -2.20 4.29
CA PHE A 96 17.96 -1.15 5.31
C PHE A 96 19.41 -0.70 5.53
N ARG A 97 20.34 -1.66 5.68
CA ARG A 97 21.79 -1.37 5.88
C ARG A 97 22.38 -0.62 4.70
N GLU A 98 22.03 -1.01 3.47
CA GLU A 98 22.50 -0.33 2.26
C GLU A 98 21.96 1.09 2.16
N TRP A 99 20.65 1.27 2.38
CA TRP A 99 20.02 2.59 2.40
C TRP A 99 20.65 3.49 3.46
N TYR A 100 20.85 2.98 4.68
CA TYR A 100 21.43 3.75 5.78
C TYR A 100 22.87 4.21 5.47
N ARG A 101 23.72 3.34 4.92
CA ARG A 101 25.09 3.71 4.53
C ARG A 101 25.18 4.75 3.42
N ARG A 102 24.19 4.78 2.51
CA ARG A 102 24.13 5.80 1.45
C ARG A 102 23.72 7.15 2.03
N ARG A 103 22.72 7.14 2.92
CA ARG A 103 22.26 8.35 3.61
C ARG A 103 23.37 9.06 4.38
N GLU A 104 24.26 8.34 5.06
CA GLU A 104 25.34 8.93 5.86
C GLU A 104 26.47 9.56 5.00
N LYS A 105 26.43 9.39 3.67
CA LYS A 105 27.44 9.93 2.74
C LYS A 105 27.02 11.24 2.06
N ASP A 106 25.76 11.64 2.22
CA ASP A 106 25.17 12.88 1.72
C ASP A 106 25.11 13.93 2.85
#